data_AF-A0A4R9LKQ2-F1
#
_entry.id   AF-A0A4R9LKQ2-F1
#
_cell.length_a   1.000
_cell.length_b   1.000
_cell.length_c   1.000
_cell.angle_alpha   90.00
_cell.angle_beta   90.00
_cell.angle_gamma   90.00
#
_symmetry.space_group_name_H-M   'P 1'
#
loop_
_entity.id
_entity.type
_entity.pdbx_description
1 polymer ?
#
loop_
_entity_poly.entity_id
_entity_poly.type
_entity_poly.pdbx_seq_one_letter_code
_entity_poly.pdbx_strand_id
1 'polypeptide(L)'
;MEFQSPYPVTATEDLKITEYHLRRLSYAFWTMNAVSGFLFLENEPVFRLGGAEKQNQLLRQILTNIETLERESEEMIPLKIGNWEEEGAALQATLIRFPHKELFVFAVLVQKGETDFPENKWKQLANSVLTYLSVGISKQEKTLLSFRSFTEVFRTKMESSLEESKTGVLALFYLQDLSPFFKPLGIVKSQEIIREVSSTLQAMAKNGELFFQMNLRSFYLFCPGETLEHANKRLEGLYFPSKHMILDYKLQLFPVSLEVVQDLNQFSSLFMENF
;
A
#
# COMPACT_ATOMS: atom_id res chain seq x y z
N MET A 1 -8.70 -29.72 -20.84
CA MET A 1 -9.48 -29.75 -19.58
C MET A 1 -9.22 -28.45 -18.86
N GLU A 2 -10.27 -27.69 -18.53
CA GLU A 2 -10.13 -26.49 -17.71
C GLU A 2 -9.90 -26.92 -16.25
N PHE A 3 -8.82 -26.43 -15.62
CA PHE A 3 -8.56 -26.70 -14.21
C PHE A 3 -9.54 -25.93 -13.33
N GLN A 4 -10.15 -26.63 -12.38
CA GLN A 4 -10.96 -26.05 -11.31
C GLN A 4 -10.32 -26.41 -9.97
N SER A 5 -10.02 -25.39 -9.16
CA SER A 5 -9.43 -25.60 -7.84
C SER A 5 -10.38 -26.42 -6.95
N PRO A 6 -9.88 -27.43 -6.21
CA PRO A 6 -10.68 -28.16 -5.23
C PRO A 6 -11.01 -27.33 -3.99
N TYR A 7 -10.38 -26.15 -3.82
CA TYR A 7 -10.58 -25.24 -2.69
C TYR A 7 -11.23 -23.94 -3.13
N PRO A 8 -12.03 -23.29 -2.26
CA PRO A 8 -12.62 -21.99 -2.55
C PRO A 8 -11.51 -20.95 -2.77
N VAL A 9 -11.76 -20.01 -3.67
CA VAL A 9 -10.84 -18.94 -4.04
C VAL A 9 -11.55 -17.61 -3.85
N THR A 10 -10.92 -16.66 -3.18
CA THR A 10 -11.40 -15.29 -3.06
C THR A 10 -10.29 -14.32 -3.43
N ALA A 11 -10.63 -13.20 -4.03
CA ALA A 11 -9.68 -12.12 -4.32
C ALA A 11 -10.38 -10.77 -4.17
N THR A 12 -9.58 -9.72 -3.94
CA THR A 12 -10.11 -8.36 -3.75
C THR A 12 -10.79 -7.87 -5.02
N GLU A 13 -12.02 -7.36 -4.89
CA GLU A 13 -12.82 -6.83 -6.01
C GLU A 13 -12.15 -5.62 -6.70
N ASP A 14 -11.36 -4.86 -5.93
CA ASP A 14 -10.63 -3.67 -6.37
C ASP A 14 -9.61 -3.93 -7.51
N LEU A 15 -9.23 -5.18 -7.76
CA LEU A 15 -8.18 -5.53 -8.74
C LEU A 15 -8.72 -5.98 -10.11
N LYS A 16 -10.04 -5.83 -10.36
CA LYS A 16 -10.73 -6.17 -11.63
C LYS A 16 -10.27 -7.50 -12.24
N ILE A 17 -10.13 -8.51 -11.39
CA ILE A 17 -9.52 -9.79 -11.74
C ILE A 17 -10.52 -10.63 -12.54
N THR A 18 -10.12 -11.10 -13.72
CA THR A 18 -10.95 -12.05 -14.49
C THR A 18 -10.86 -13.47 -13.92
N GLU A 19 -11.88 -14.30 -14.15
CA GLU A 19 -11.86 -15.72 -13.76
C GLU A 19 -10.61 -16.47 -14.27
N TYR A 20 -10.12 -16.13 -15.47
CA TYR A 20 -8.92 -16.73 -16.04
C TYR A 20 -7.69 -16.53 -15.13
N HIS A 21 -7.52 -15.33 -14.57
CA HIS A 21 -6.41 -15.03 -13.67
C HIS A 21 -6.55 -15.78 -12.35
N LEU A 22 -7.75 -15.83 -11.76
CA LEU A 22 -8.02 -16.60 -10.55
C LEU A 22 -7.73 -18.09 -10.73
N ARG A 23 -8.11 -18.66 -11.88
CA ARG A 23 -7.83 -20.06 -12.22
C ARG A 23 -6.33 -20.31 -12.36
N ARG A 24 -5.59 -19.42 -13.01
CA ARG A 24 -4.14 -19.57 -13.19
C ARG A 24 -3.38 -19.44 -11.85
N LEU A 25 -3.80 -18.53 -10.99
CA LEU A 25 -3.22 -18.34 -9.65
C LEU A 25 -3.52 -19.51 -8.72
N SER A 26 -4.78 -19.95 -8.68
CA SER A 26 -5.16 -21.14 -7.90
C SER A 26 -4.45 -22.40 -8.39
N TYR A 27 -4.29 -22.57 -9.70
CA TYR A 27 -3.47 -23.64 -10.26
C TYR A 27 -2.01 -23.57 -9.79
N ALA A 28 -1.41 -22.37 -9.81
CA ALA A 28 -0.03 -22.18 -9.37
C ALA A 28 0.16 -22.45 -7.87
N PHE A 29 -0.82 -22.14 -7.03
CA PHE A 29 -0.77 -22.52 -5.61
C PHE A 29 -0.98 -24.03 -5.44
N TRP A 30 -1.89 -24.63 -6.21
CA TRP A 30 -2.16 -26.06 -6.15
C TRP A 30 -0.97 -26.92 -6.60
N THR A 31 -0.19 -26.51 -7.61
CA THR A 31 1.03 -27.23 -8.05
C THR A 31 2.14 -27.22 -7.00
N MET A 32 2.04 -26.32 -6.02
CA MET A 32 2.86 -26.27 -4.80
C MET A 32 2.26 -27.09 -3.66
N ASN A 33 1.29 -27.97 -3.94
CA ASN A 33 0.51 -28.73 -2.95
C ASN A 33 -0.12 -27.87 -1.86
N ALA A 34 -0.42 -26.60 -2.16
CA ALA A 34 -1.06 -25.73 -1.19
C ALA A 34 -2.50 -26.20 -0.96
N VAL A 35 -2.83 -26.47 0.31
CA VAL A 35 -4.21 -26.71 0.76
C VAL A 35 -4.91 -25.40 1.10
N SER A 36 -4.12 -24.37 1.42
CA SER A 36 -4.56 -22.99 1.50
C SER A 36 -3.39 -22.06 1.28
N GLY A 37 -3.68 -20.78 1.11
CA GLY A 37 -2.64 -19.77 1.02
C GLY A 37 -3.17 -18.39 0.75
N PHE A 38 -2.25 -17.44 0.82
CA PHE A 38 -2.51 -16.03 0.64
C PHE A 38 -1.46 -15.46 -0.30
N LEU A 39 -1.86 -14.52 -1.13
CA LEU A 39 -0.96 -13.60 -1.82
C LEU A 39 -1.18 -12.22 -1.23
N PHE A 40 -0.09 -11.56 -0.88
CA PHE A 40 -0.08 -10.24 -0.29
C PHE A 40 0.63 -9.24 -1.19
N LEU A 41 0.18 -8.00 -1.09
CA LEU A 41 0.87 -6.81 -1.56
C LEU A 41 0.97 -5.87 -0.38
N GLU A 42 2.19 -5.62 0.09
CA GLU A 42 2.41 -4.96 1.38
C GLU A 42 1.66 -5.71 2.50
N ASN A 43 0.76 -5.02 3.18
CA ASN A 43 -0.09 -5.56 4.24
C ASN A 43 -1.46 -6.05 3.75
N GLU A 44 -1.75 -6.01 2.45
CA GLU A 44 -3.08 -6.30 1.92
C GLU A 44 -3.16 -7.71 1.32
N PRO A 45 -4.03 -8.60 1.84
CA PRO A 45 -4.27 -9.92 1.26
C PRO A 45 -5.14 -9.80 0.01
N VAL A 46 -4.52 -9.90 -1.17
CA VAL A 46 -5.20 -9.68 -2.46
C VAL A 46 -5.77 -10.93 -3.10
N PHE A 47 -5.27 -12.10 -2.69
CA PHE A 47 -5.79 -13.39 -3.13
C PHE A 47 -5.69 -14.40 -2.00
N ARG A 48 -6.71 -15.27 -1.89
CA ARG A 48 -6.80 -16.33 -0.91
C ARG A 48 -7.26 -17.63 -1.57
N LEU A 49 -6.60 -18.71 -1.19
CA LEU A 49 -6.97 -20.08 -1.47
C LEU A 49 -7.37 -20.76 -0.15
N GLY A 50 -8.57 -21.35 -0.09
CA GLY A 50 -9.11 -21.99 1.11
C GLY A 50 -9.85 -21.04 2.07
N GLY A 51 -10.51 -21.57 3.12
CA GLY A 51 -11.41 -20.79 3.98
C GLY A 51 -11.53 -21.20 5.47
N ALA A 52 -10.58 -21.93 6.04
CA ALA A 52 -10.71 -22.45 7.43
C ALA A 52 -10.44 -21.40 8.52
N GLU A 53 -11.00 -21.60 9.72
CA GLU A 53 -10.89 -20.69 10.86
C GLU A 53 -9.43 -20.45 11.33
N LYS A 54 -8.61 -21.50 11.36
CA LYS A 54 -7.17 -21.41 11.66
C LYS A 54 -6.39 -20.57 10.64
N GLN A 55 -6.86 -20.48 9.39
CA GLN A 55 -6.23 -19.63 8.38
C GLN A 55 -6.43 -18.14 8.69
N ASN A 56 -7.55 -17.77 9.33
CA ASN A 56 -7.77 -16.39 9.77
C ASN A 56 -6.85 -16.02 10.94
N GLN A 57 -6.49 -16.98 11.80
CA GLN A 57 -5.49 -16.78 12.86
C GLN A 57 -4.09 -16.59 12.26
N LEU A 58 -3.71 -17.42 11.29
CA LEU A 58 -2.45 -17.28 10.56
C LEU A 58 -2.36 -15.91 9.85
N LEU A 59 -3.43 -15.49 9.19
CA LEU A 59 -3.53 -14.17 8.56
C LEU A 59 -3.25 -13.04 9.58
N ARG A 60 -3.88 -13.07 10.76
CA ARG A 60 -3.63 -12.08 11.81
C ARG A 60 -2.17 -12.09 12.29
N GLN A 61 -1.56 -13.26 12.44
CA GLN A 61 -0.16 -13.39 12.84
C GLN A 61 0.79 -12.82 11.78
N ILE A 62 0.52 -13.06 10.49
CA ILE A 62 1.29 -12.49 9.38
C ILE A 62 1.21 -10.97 9.40
N LEU A 63 0.00 -10.41 9.49
CA LEU A 63 -0.21 -8.95 9.50
C LEU A 63 0.45 -8.27 10.71
N THR A 64 0.43 -8.92 11.87
CA THR A 64 1.06 -8.38 13.09
C THR A 64 2.59 -8.37 13.00
N ASN A 65 3.18 -9.29 12.22
CA ASN A 65 4.64 -9.47 12.12
C ASN A 65 5.21 -9.04 10.76
N ILE A 66 4.46 -8.26 9.98
CA ILE A 66 4.77 -7.98 8.57
C ILE A 66 6.16 -7.35 8.38
N GLU A 67 6.54 -6.38 9.22
CA GLU A 67 7.84 -5.70 9.15
C GLU A 67 9.01 -6.66 9.42
N THR A 68 8.83 -7.59 10.36
CA THR A 68 9.82 -8.62 10.66
C THR A 68 9.95 -9.60 9.49
N LEU A 69 8.82 -10.02 8.91
CA LEU A 69 8.79 -10.91 7.75
C LEU A 69 9.43 -10.25 6.51
N GLU A 70 9.20 -8.96 6.29
CA GLU A 70 9.83 -8.21 5.20
C GLU A 70 11.36 -8.16 5.35
N ARG A 71 11.85 -7.93 6.57
CA ARG A 71 13.28 -7.87 6.87
C ARG A 71 13.97 -9.23 6.76
N GLU A 72 13.30 -10.30 7.17
CA GLU A 72 13.88 -11.65 7.24
C GLU A 72 13.69 -12.46 5.95
N SER A 73 12.77 -12.05 5.07
CA SER A 73 12.53 -12.75 3.80
C SER A 73 13.43 -12.25 2.67
N GLU A 74 14.18 -13.19 2.09
CA GLU A 74 14.97 -12.98 0.89
C GLU A 74 14.14 -13.32 -0.37
N GLU A 75 14.39 -12.59 -1.45
CA GLU A 75 13.68 -12.80 -2.72
C GLU A 75 13.91 -14.22 -3.24
N MET A 76 12.82 -14.88 -3.62
CA MET A 76 12.83 -16.24 -4.17
C MET A 76 13.41 -17.33 -3.24
N ILE A 77 13.64 -17.02 -1.96
CA ILE A 77 14.06 -17.98 -0.95
C ILE A 77 12.86 -18.30 -0.05
N PRO A 78 12.35 -19.54 -0.05
CA PRO A 78 11.25 -19.94 0.81
C PRO A 78 11.65 -19.90 2.29
N LEU A 79 10.87 -19.20 3.10
CA LEU A 79 11.04 -19.07 4.54
C LEU A 79 9.94 -19.87 5.25
N LYS A 80 10.32 -20.83 6.10
CA LYS A 80 9.35 -21.53 6.96
C LYS A 80 8.91 -20.60 8.09
N ILE A 81 7.61 -20.30 8.18
CA ILE A 81 7.08 -19.34 9.16
C ILE A 81 6.20 -20.00 10.23
N GLY A 82 5.86 -21.29 10.07
CA GLY A 82 5.11 -22.03 11.10
C GLY A 82 4.77 -23.44 10.70
N ASN A 83 4.42 -24.26 11.70
CA ASN A 83 3.88 -25.60 11.54
C ASN A 83 2.80 -25.88 12.60
N TRP A 84 1.82 -26.70 12.27
CA TRP A 84 0.79 -27.14 13.21
C TRP A 84 0.13 -28.43 12.73
N GLU A 85 -0.77 -28.99 13.53
CA GLU A 85 -1.57 -30.15 13.17
C GLU A 85 -3.05 -29.78 13.05
N GLU A 86 -3.71 -30.31 12.04
CA GLU A 86 -5.13 -30.09 11.75
C GLU A 86 -5.75 -31.36 11.17
N GLU A 87 -6.82 -31.85 11.79
CA GLU A 87 -7.53 -33.08 11.36
C GLU A 87 -6.61 -34.30 11.17
N GLY A 88 -5.57 -34.43 12.01
CA GLY A 88 -4.59 -35.51 11.94
C GLY A 88 -3.54 -35.37 10.83
N ALA A 89 -3.51 -34.22 10.14
CA ALA A 89 -2.48 -33.89 9.15
C ALA A 89 -1.53 -32.82 9.68
N ALA A 90 -0.23 -33.07 9.55
CA ALA A 90 0.79 -32.05 9.79
C ALA A 90 0.75 -31.01 8.65
N LEU A 91 0.70 -29.73 9.00
CA LEU A 91 0.68 -28.59 8.10
C LEU A 91 1.91 -27.70 8.33
N GLN A 92 2.44 -27.14 7.24
CA GLN A 92 3.55 -26.19 7.24
C GLN A 92 3.13 -24.92 6.48
N ALA A 93 3.39 -23.76 7.07
CA ALA A 93 3.30 -22.46 6.40
C ALA A 93 4.67 -22.03 5.89
N THR A 94 4.75 -21.75 4.59
CA THR A 94 5.95 -21.30 3.91
C THR A 94 5.69 -19.96 3.26
N LEU A 95 6.48 -18.96 3.59
CA LEU A 95 6.50 -17.65 2.94
C LEU A 95 7.48 -17.67 1.77
N ILE A 96 7.11 -17.03 0.66
CA ILE A 96 8.05 -16.70 -0.41
C ILE A 96 7.86 -15.26 -0.84
N ARG A 97 8.94 -14.48 -0.80
CA ARG A 97 9.00 -13.12 -1.34
C ARG A 97 9.28 -13.17 -2.83
N PHE A 98 8.54 -12.37 -3.61
CA PHE A 98 8.70 -12.25 -5.05
C PHE A 98 9.48 -11.00 -5.42
N PRO A 99 10.30 -11.05 -6.48
CA PRO A 99 11.09 -9.90 -6.92
C PRO A 99 10.18 -8.85 -7.57
N HIS A 100 9.86 -7.79 -6.81
CA HIS A 100 9.09 -6.63 -7.28
C HIS A 100 9.80 -5.34 -6.87
N LYS A 101 9.97 -4.42 -7.83
CA LYS A 101 10.86 -3.25 -7.68
C LYS A 101 10.40 -2.24 -6.63
N GLU A 102 9.09 -2.13 -6.43
CA GLU A 102 8.48 -1.03 -5.69
C GLU A 102 7.67 -1.50 -4.49
N LEU A 103 7.34 -2.79 -4.39
CA LEU A 103 6.40 -3.29 -3.39
C LEU A 103 6.92 -4.57 -2.75
N PHE A 104 6.63 -4.77 -1.47
CA PHE A 104 6.79 -6.04 -0.80
C PHE A 104 5.68 -7.00 -1.23
N VAL A 105 6.01 -7.87 -2.19
CA VAL A 105 5.08 -8.89 -2.70
C VAL A 105 5.51 -10.25 -2.16
N PHE A 106 4.61 -10.93 -1.48
CA PHE A 106 4.88 -12.28 -0.98
C PHE A 106 3.65 -13.16 -0.97
N ALA A 107 3.86 -14.47 -1.04
CA ALA A 107 2.82 -15.46 -0.82
C ALA A 107 3.13 -16.27 0.43
N VAL A 108 2.07 -16.67 1.14
CA VAL A 108 2.14 -17.69 2.18
C VAL A 108 1.36 -18.90 1.72
N LEU A 109 2.03 -20.05 1.63
CA LEU A 109 1.43 -21.32 1.25
C LEU A 109 1.35 -22.23 2.48
N VAL A 110 0.20 -22.86 2.66
CA VAL A 110 -0.01 -23.89 3.69
C VAL A 110 -0.04 -25.24 2.99
N GLN A 111 0.88 -26.12 3.39
CA GLN A 111 1.17 -27.38 2.70
C GLN A 111 1.07 -28.54 3.70
N LYS A 112 0.71 -29.73 3.22
CA LYS A 112 0.70 -30.95 4.04
C LYS A 112 2.11 -31.53 4.15
N GLY A 113 2.59 -31.68 5.38
CA GLY A 113 3.92 -32.18 5.72
C GLY A 113 5.06 -31.23 5.35
N GLU A 114 6.30 -31.63 5.68
CA GLU A 114 7.47 -30.93 5.18
C GLU A 114 7.67 -31.25 3.70
N THR A 115 7.54 -30.23 2.85
CA THR A 115 7.73 -30.37 1.41
C THR A 115 8.73 -29.34 0.91
N ASP A 116 9.92 -29.82 0.54
CA ASP A 116 10.90 -29.03 -0.19
C ASP A 116 10.58 -29.11 -1.69
N PHE A 117 10.30 -27.96 -2.29
CA PHE A 117 10.03 -27.86 -3.72
C PHE A 117 11.28 -27.42 -4.49
N PRO A 118 11.52 -27.97 -5.69
CA PRO A 118 12.61 -27.52 -6.55
C PRO A 118 12.40 -26.06 -6.97
N GLU A 119 13.50 -25.33 -7.15
CA GLU A 119 13.53 -23.92 -7.55
C GLU A 119 12.63 -23.61 -8.76
N ASN A 120 12.54 -24.54 -9.73
CA ASN A 120 11.70 -24.38 -10.91
C ASN A 120 10.21 -24.23 -10.61
N LYS A 121 9.70 -24.89 -9.55
CA LYS A 121 8.31 -24.75 -9.13
C LYS A 121 8.06 -23.39 -8.48
N TRP A 122 9.00 -22.90 -7.67
CA TRP A 122 8.96 -21.54 -7.13
C TRP A 122 8.99 -20.48 -8.23
N LYS A 123 9.82 -20.66 -9.26
CA LYS A 123 9.83 -19.80 -10.46
C LYS A 123 8.50 -19.80 -11.20
N GLN A 124 7.83 -20.95 -11.31
CA GLN A 124 6.49 -21.02 -11.94
C GLN A 124 5.43 -20.28 -11.13
N LEU A 125 5.46 -20.39 -9.80
CA LEU A 125 4.60 -19.62 -8.91
C LEU A 125 4.88 -18.11 -9.08
N ALA A 126 6.15 -17.70 -8.99
CA ALA A 126 6.56 -16.31 -9.16
C ALA A 126 6.13 -15.74 -10.51
N ASN A 127 6.31 -16.48 -11.60
CA ASN A 127 5.85 -16.05 -12.93
C ASN A 127 4.33 -15.85 -12.97
N SER A 128 3.57 -16.73 -12.33
CA SER A 128 2.10 -16.63 -12.28
C SER A 128 1.65 -15.44 -11.45
N VAL A 129 2.31 -15.19 -10.31
CA VAL A 129 2.08 -14.02 -9.45
C VAL A 129 2.46 -12.74 -10.17
N LEU A 130 3.67 -12.63 -10.73
CA LEU A 130 4.11 -11.42 -11.44
C LEU A 130 3.29 -11.14 -12.69
N THR A 131 2.81 -12.18 -13.39
CA THR A 131 1.83 -12.02 -14.48
C THR A 131 0.49 -11.50 -13.95
N TYR A 132 0.04 -11.98 -12.80
CA TYR A 132 -1.14 -11.43 -12.13
C TYR A 132 -0.96 -9.95 -11.76
N LEU A 133 0.21 -9.57 -11.24
CA LEU A 133 0.50 -8.17 -10.88
C LEU A 133 0.70 -7.23 -12.07
N SER A 134 1.05 -7.77 -13.25
CA SER A 134 1.21 -6.99 -14.47
C SER A 134 -0.10 -6.78 -15.21
N VAL A 135 -1.09 -7.65 -15.01
CA VAL A 135 -2.40 -7.58 -15.69
C VAL A 135 -3.51 -7.04 -14.78
N GLY A 136 -3.50 -7.37 -13.49
CA GLY A 136 -4.57 -7.05 -12.53
C GLY A 136 -4.33 -5.83 -11.66
N ILE A 137 -3.19 -5.14 -11.81
CA ILE A 137 -2.93 -3.93 -11.03
C ILE A 137 -2.50 -2.82 -11.96
N SER A 138 -3.48 -2.00 -12.33
CA SER A 138 -3.21 -0.73 -12.97
C SER A 138 -2.27 0.09 -12.08
N LYS A 139 -1.49 0.99 -12.68
CA LYS A 139 -0.63 1.92 -11.91
C LYS A 139 -1.42 2.66 -10.82
N GLN A 140 -2.73 2.86 -11.04
CA GLN A 140 -3.66 3.47 -10.11
C GLN A 140 -4.00 2.57 -8.90
N GLU A 141 -4.21 1.27 -9.10
CA GLU A 141 -4.44 0.31 -8.00
C GLU A 141 -3.14 0.02 -7.20
N LYS A 142 -1.96 0.04 -7.85
CA LYS A 142 -0.66 0.02 -7.13
C LYS A 142 -0.51 1.26 -6.26
N THR A 143 -0.95 2.41 -6.77
CA THR A 143 -0.98 3.66 -6.02
C THR A 143 -1.99 3.58 -4.87
N LEU A 144 -3.15 2.93 -5.05
CA LEU A 144 -4.18 2.76 -4.00
C LEU A 144 -3.74 1.81 -2.87
N LEU A 145 -3.05 0.72 -3.19
CA LEU A 145 -2.47 -0.19 -2.18
C LEU A 145 -1.33 0.48 -1.43
N SER A 146 -0.42 1.15 -2.16
CA SER A 146 0.59 2.00 -1.52
C SER A 146 -0.05 3.11 -0.70
N PHE A 147 -1.19 3.64 -1.13
CA PHE A 147 -1.94 4.68 -0.44
C PHE A 147 -2.53 4.14 0.85
N ARG A 148 -3.09 2.92 0.92
CA ARG A 148 -3.63 2.35 2.16
C ARG A 148 -2.58 2.14 3.25
N SER A 149 -1.49 1.42 2.93
CA SER A 149 -0.39 1.18 3.88
C SER A 149 0.24 2.48 4.39
N PHE A 150 0.20 3.52 3.56
CA PHE A 150 0.77 4.83 3.82
C PHE A 150 -0.17 5.81 4.51
N THR A 151 -1.46 5.79 4.19
CA THR A 151 -2.50 6.48 4.94
C THR A 151 -2.54 5.95 6.35
N GLU A 152 -2.28 4.66 6.59
CA GLU A 152 -2.16 4.08 7.92
C GLU A 152 -1.04 4.73 8.75
N VAL A 153 0.15 4.89 8.16
CA VAL A 153 1.30 5.56 8.81
C VAL A 153 1.00 7.02 9.10
N PHE A 154 0.40 7.72 8.13
CA PHE A 154 0.04 9.13 8.29
C PHE A 154 -1.07 9.31 9.34
N ARG A 155 -2.10 8.45 9.31
CA ARG A 155 -3.19 8.38 10.29
C ARG A 155 -2.64 8.20 11.69
N THR A 156 -1.74 7.22 11.88
CA THR A 156 -1.14 6.93 13.19
C THR A 156 -0.38 8.13 13.73
N LYS A 157 0.40 8.82 12.88
CA LYS A 157 1.11 10.05 13.29
C LYS A 157 0.15 11.19 13.62
N MET A 158 -0.90 11.38 12.83
CA MET A 158 -1.93 12.40 13.11
C MET A 158 -2.67 12.09 14.40
N GLU A 159 -3.00 10.82 14.64
CA GLU A 159 -3.65 10.34 15.86
C GLU A 159 -2.80 10.70 17.08
N SER A 160 -1.51 10.34 17.08
CA SER A 160 -0.58 10.71 18.15
C SER A 160 -0.45 12.22 18.34
N SER A 161 -0.39 13.01 17.27
CA SER A 161 -0.33 14.49 17.37
C SER A 161 -1.65 15.12 17.88
N LEU A 162 -2.77 14.43 17.72
CA LEU A 162 -4.10 14.86 18.16
C LEU A 162 -4.43 14.41 19.59
N GLU A 163 -3.67 13.49 20.18
CA GLU A 163 -3.86 13.09 21.58
C GLU A 163 -3.78 14.30 22.53
N GLU A 164 -2.83 15.21 22.27
CA GLU A 164 -2.64 16.44 23.05
C GLU A 164 -3.53 17.59 22.58
N SER A 165 -3.59 17.83 21.26
CA SER A 165 -4.24 19.01 20.67
C SER A 165 -5.75 18.86 20.43
N LYS A 166 -6.26 17.63 20.39
CA LYS A 166 -7.65 17.19 20.10
C LYS A 166 -8.21 17.57 18.73
N THR A 167 -7.76 18.67 18.14
CA THR A 167 -8.15 19.17 16.82
C THR A 167 -6.96 19.75 16.07
N GLY A 168 -7.04 19.82 14.75
CA GLY A 168 -6.07 20.49 13.90
C GLY A 168 -6.62 20.79 12.52
N VAL A 169 -5.76 21.24 11.62
CA VAL A 169 -6.11 21.53 10.23
C VAL A 169 -5.23 20.71 9.29
N LEU A 170 -5.85 19.99 8.36
CA LEU A 170 -5.17 19.37 7.24
C LEU A 170 -5.27 20.33 6.04
N ALA A 171 -4.12 20.79 5.56
CA ALA A 171 -4.03 21.61 4.36
C ALA A 171 -3.62 20.77 3.16
N LEU A 172 -4.33 20.89 2.05
CA LEU A 172 -3.97 20.30 0.75
C LEU A 172 -3.53 21.40 -0.21
N PHE A 173 -2.31 21.27 -0.71
CA PHE A 173 -1.78 22.01 -1.83
C PHE A 173 -1.92 21.15 -3.08
N TYR A 174 -2.86 21.50 -3.94
CA TYR A 174 -3.08 20.85 -5.22
C TYR A 174 -2.44 21.66 -6.36
N LEU A 175 -1.26 21.23 -6.80
CA LEU A 175 -0.51 21.90 -7.87
C LEU A 175 -1.22 21.76 -9.22
N GLN A 176 -1.04 22.78 -10.06
CA GLN A 176 -1.44 22.73 -11.46
C GLN A 176 -0.84 21.53 -12.22
N ASP A 177 -1.47 21.15 -13.33
CA ASP A 177 -0.95 20.07 -14.18
C ASP A 177 0.39 20.46 -14.82
N LEU A 178 1.46 19.77 -14.42
CA LEU A 178 2.80 20.00 -14.95
C LEU A 178 3.15 19.15 -16.19
N SER A 179 2.27 18.23 -16.59
CA SER A 179 2.44 17.34 -17.75
C SER A 179 2.69 18.08 -19.07
N PRO A 180 2.03 19.24 -19.35
CA PRO A 180 2.34 20.07 -20.52
C PRO A 180 3.79 20.56 -20.55
N PHE A 181 4.40 20.79 -19.38
CA PHE A 181 5.77 21.28 -19.24
C PHE A 181 6.80 20.14 -19.18
N PHE A 182 6.40 18.95 -18.71
CA PHE A 182 7.28 17.78 -18.62
C PHE A 182 7.65 17.18 -19.97
N LYS A 183 6.76 17.27 -20.98
CA LYS A 183 7.05 16.83 -22.36
C LYS A 183 8.28 17.54 -22.98
N PRO A 184 8.38 18.88 -22.94
CA PRO A 184 9.56 19.58 -23.47
C PRO A 184 10.77 19.63 -22.54
N LEU A 185 10.60 19.58 -21.21
CA LEU A 185 11.69 19.75 -20.23
C LEU A 185 12.40 18.44 -19.83
N GLY A 186 11.77 17.28 -20.05
CA GLY A 186 12.30 15.97 -19.67
C GLY A 186 12.08 15.60 -18.19
N ILE A 187 12.14 14.30 -17.91
CA ILE A 187 11.82 13.70 -16.60
C ILE A 187 12.67 14.29 -15.46
N VAL A 188 13.95 14.58 -15.72
CA VAL A 188 14.90 15.07 -14.70
C VAL A 188 14.48 16.43 -14.14
N LYS A 189 14.14 17.38 -15.00
CA LYS A 189 13.68 18.72 -14.57
C LYS A 189 12.33 18.67 -13.87
N SER A 190 11.48 17.73 -14.28
CA SER A 190 10.19 17.48 -13.65
C SER A 190 10.36 17.10 -12.18
N GLN A 191 11.33 16.23 -11.89
CA GLN A 191 11.64 15.82 -10.51
C GLN A 191 12.31 16.93 -9.70
N GLU A 192 13.12 17.80 -10.33
CA GLU A 192 13.73 18.96 -9.66
C GLU A 192 12.66 19.93 -9.16
N ILE A 193 11.69 20.28 -10.01
CA ILE A 193 10.56 21.16 -9.66
C ILE A 193 9.78 20.58 -8.47
N ILE A 194 9.47 19.28 -8.49
CA ILE A 194 8.74 18.62 -7.41
C ILE A 194 9.55 18.61 -6.11
N ARG A 195 10.86 18.39 -6.17
CA ARG A 195 11.74 18.47 -4.99
C ARG A 195 11.77 19.88 -4.41
N GLU A 196 11.83 20.92 -5.25
CA GLU A 196 11.79 22.32 -4.80
C GLU A 196 10.48 22.63 -4.06
N VAL A 197 9.34 22.16 -4.56
CA VAL A 197 8.05 22.29 -3.87
C VAL A 197 8.06 21.58 -2.52
N SER A 198 8.47 20.31 -2.48
CA SER A 198 8.54 19.55 -1.23
C SER A 198 9.45 20.21 -0.21
N SER A 199 10.63 20.68 -0.62
CA SER A 199 11.56 21.39 0.27
C SER A 199 10.99 22.71 0.77
N THR A 200 10.24 23.45 -0.06
CA THR A 200 9.58 24.70 0.37
C THR A 200 8.51 24.42 1.42
N LEU A 201 7.64 23.44 1.19
CA LEU A 201 6.60 23.06 2.15
C LEU A 201 7.19 22.52 3.45
N GLN A 202 8.22 21.68 3.37
CA GLN A 202 8.93 21.17 4.54
C GLN A 202 9.62 22.27 5.36
N ALA A 203 10.23 23.25 4.69
CA ALA A 203 10.87 24.38 5.38
C ALA A 203 9.88 25.30 6.10
N MET A 204 8.62 25.33 5.63
CA MET A 204 7.54 26.11 6.22
C MET A 204 6.76 25.36 7.31
N ALA A 205 6.95 24.05 7.40
CA ALA A 205 6.37 23.24 8.45
C ALA A 205 6.96 23.63 9.81
N LYS A 206 6.09 23.92 10.78
CA LYS A 206 6.51 24.14 12.17
C LYS A 206 6.86 22.80 12.84
N ASN A 207 7.58 22.87 13.96
CA ASN A 207 7.79 21.70 14.80
C ASN A 207 6.45 21.07 15.21
N GLY A 208 6.32 19.76 14.96
CA GLY A 208 5.09 19.00 15.22
C GLY A 208 4.09 18.98 14.06
N GLU A 209 4.29 19.79 13.01
CA GLU A 209 3.47 19.67 11.79
C GLU A 209 3.94 18.48 10.95
N LEU A 210 2.97 17.78 10.36
CA LEU A 210 3.24 16.59 9.55
C LEU A 210 3.09 16.94 8.08
N PHE A 211 4.22 17.02 7.38
CA PHE A 211 4.24 17.19 5.94
C PHE A 211 4.16 15.83 5.24
N PHE A 212 3.39 15.79 4.16
CA PHE A 212 3.07 14.55 3.50
C PHE A 212 2.82 14.75 1.99
N GLN A 213 3.36 13.89 1.11
CA GLN A 213 3.19 14.00 -0.35
C GLN A 213 2.47 12.77 -0.90
N MET A 214 1.25 12.94 -1.41
CA MET A 214 0.43 11.83 -1.93
C MET A 214 0.78 11.47 -3.38
N ASN A 215 0.99 12.48 -4.22
CA ASN A 215 1.41 12.28 -5.61
C ASN A 215 2.16 13.53 -6.11
N LEU A 216 2.40 13.64 -7.43
CA LEU A 216 3.12 14.77 -8.01
C LEU A 216 2.35 16.10 -7.95
N ARG A 217 1.05 16.08 -7.65
CA ARG A 217 0.18 17.26 -7.57
C ARG A 217 -0.37 17.51 -6.18
N SER A 218 -0.52 16.49 -5.36
CA SER A 218 -1.18 16.58 -4.05
C SER A 218 -0.17 16.51 -2.91
N PHE A 219 -0.03 17.62 -2.19
CA PHE A 219 0.79 17.73 -0.98
C PHE A 219 -0.09 18.11 0.20
N TYR A 220 0.10 17.43 1.32
CA TYR A 220 -0.64 17.61 2.55
C TYR A 220 0.27 18.15 3.65
N LEU A 221 -0.25 19.06 4.45
CA LEU A 221 0.39 19.54 5.67
C LEU A 221 -0.64 19.50 6.80
N PHE A 222 -0.41 18.64 7.78
CA PHE A 222 -1.24 18.59 8.97
C PHE A 222 -0.67 19.47 10.08
N CYS A 223 -1.51 20.35 10.60
CA CYS A 223 -1.19 21.36 11.60
C CYS A 223 -1.99 21.06 12.88
N PRO A 224 -1.46 20.28 13.83
CA PRO A 224 -2.15 19.98 15.08
C PRO A 224 -2.34 21.26 15.91
N GLY A 225 -3.51 21.41 16.53
CA GLY A 225 -3.87 22.57 17.35
C GLY A 225 -4.08 23.89 16.60
N GLU A 226 -3.90 23.92 15.27
CA GLU A 226 -4.08 25.11 14.46
C GLU A 226 -5.56 25.34 14.13
N THR A 227 -5.95 26.60 13.91
CA THR A 227 -7.31 26.97 13.48
C THR A 227 -7.36 27.22 11.98
N LEU A 228 -8.54 27.07 11.36
CA LEU A 228 -8.71 27.33 9.91
C LEU A 228 -8.27 28.75 9.53
N GLU A 229 -8.60 29.76 10.35
CA GLU A 229 -8.27 31.15 10.08
C GLU A 229 -6.75 31.40 10.09
N HIS A 230 -6.06 30.89 11.12
CA HIS A 230 -4.60 31.00 11.19
C HIS A 230 -3.88 30.19 10.11
N ALA A 231 -4.36 28.96 9.83
CA ALA A 231 -3.83 28.13 8.77
C ALA A 231 -3.99 28.82 7.40
N ASN A 232 -5.17 29.38 7.10
CA ASN A 232 -5.40 30.09 5.85
C ASN A 232 -4.46 31.28 5.71
N LYS A 233 -4.40 32.16 6.72
CA LYS A 233 -3.51 33.34 6.69
C LYS A 233 -2.03 32.99 6.48
N ARG A 234 -1.58 31.87 7.03
CA ARG A 234 -0.18 31.41 6.89
C ARG A 234 0.09 30.77 5.54
N LEU A 235 -0.84 29.97 5.03
CA LEU A 235 -0.61 29.07 3.89
C LEU A 235 -1.04 29.68 2.56
N GLU A 236 -2.00 30.60 2.53
CA GLU A 236 -2.50 31.25 1.31
C GLU A 236 -1.44 32.14 0.62
N GLY A 237 -0.47 32.64 1.39
CA GLY A 237 0.65 33.45 0.88
C GLY A 237 1.86 32.65 0.40
N LEU A 238 1.79 31.32 0.40
CA LEU A 238 2.92 30.50 -0.02
C LEU A 238 3.16 30.63 -1.52
N TYR A 239 4.43 30.73 -1.87
CA TYR A 239 4.88 30.80 -3.24
C TYR A 239 5.96 29.76 -3.43
N PHE A 240 5.90 29.03 -4.55
CA PHE A 240 6.88 28.01 -4.90
C PHE A 240 7.80 28.58 -5.98
N PRO A 241 8.94 29.18 -5.60
CA PRO A 241 9.90 29.66 -6.57
C PRO A 241 10.61 28.45 -7.17
N SER A 242 10.24 28.04 -8.38
CA SER A 242 11.11 27.19 -9.17
C SER A 242 11.97 28.06 -10.09
N LYS A 243 13.24 27.67 -10.29
CA LYS A 243 14.15 28.34 -11.25
C LYS A 243 13.58 28.43 -12.67
N HIS A 244 12.54 27.65 -12.97
CA HIS A 244 11.99 27.48 -14.30
C HIS A 244 10.55 27.98 -14.46
N MET A 245 9.80 28.18 -13.37
CA MET A 245 8.43 28.71 -13.40
C MET A 245 7.88 29.05 -12.02
N ILE A 246 6.82 29.85 -12.04
CA ILE A 246 5.90 30.03 -10.91
C ILE A 246 4.88 28.90 -10.96
N LEU A 247 4.70 28.19 -9.84
CA LEU A 247 3.70 27.14 -9.75
C LEU A 247 2.43 27.65 -9.09
N ASP A 248 1.33 27.61 -9.85
CA ASP A 248 0.00 27.82 -9.29
C ASP A 248 -0.46 26.56 -8.54
N TYR A 249 -1.20 26.77 -7.45
CA TYR A 249 -1.80 25.72 -6.66
C TYR A 249 -3.19 26.14 -6.17
N LYS A 250 -4.02 25.15 -5.87
CA LYS A 250 -5.26 25.33 -5.11
C LYS A 250 -5.00 24.89 -3.67
N LEU A 251 -5.31 25.77 -2.72
CA LEU A 251 -5.30 25.44 -1.30
C LEU A 251 -6.69 24.99 -0.86
N GLN A 252 -6.77 23.84 -0.20
CA GLN A 252 -7.97 23.39 0.51
C GLN A 252 -7.60 23.13 1.97
N LEU A 253 -8.46 23.53 2.89
CA LEU A 253 -8.24 23.36 4.33
C LEU A 253 -9.39 22.55 4.91
N PHE A 254 -9.04 21.49 5.63
CA PHE A 254 -9.98 20.58 6.26
C PHE A 254 -9.78 20.65 7.78
N PRO A 255 -10.82 20.97 8.56
CA PRO A 255 -10.76 20.78 10.00
C PRO A 255 -10.74 19.27 10.31
N VAL A 256 -9.84 18.86 11.18
CA VAL A 256 -9.67 17.45 11.55
C VAL A 256 -9.70 17.32 13.07
N SER A 257 -10.55 16.42 13.57
CA SER A 257 -10.59 16.03 14.99
C SER A 257 -9.99 14.64 15.17
N LEU A 258 -9.65 14.31 16.42
CA LEU A 258 -9.22 12.95 16.78
C LEU A 258 -10.23 11.88 16.34
N GLU A 259 -11.54 12.16 16.48
CA GLU A 259 -12.62 11.26 16.07
C GLU A 259 -12.59 10.96 14.56
N VAL A 260 -12.33 11.99 13.74
CA VAL A 260 -12.23 11.85 12.28
C VAL A 260 -11.03 10.97 11.88
N VAL A 261 -9.92 11.05 12.62
CA VAL A 261 -8.70 10.25 12.35
C VAL A 261 -8.84 8.80 12.82
N GLN A 262 -9.64 8.56 13.86
CA GLN A 262 -9.90 7.21 14.39
C GLN A 262 -10.91 6.42 13.55
N ASP A 263 -11.85 7.09 12.89
CA ASP A 263 -12.75 6.46 11.93
C ASP A 263 -12.09 6.34 10.56
N LEU A 264 -11.75 5.11 10.15
CA LEU A 264 -11.10 4.81 8.87
C LEU A 264 -11.87 5.34 7.65
N ASN A 265 -13.20 5.34 7.68
CA ASN A 265 -14.02 5.82 6.56
C ASN A 265 -13.97 7.34 6.47
N GLN A 266 -14.09 8.03 7.60
CA GLN A 266 -14.01 9.50 7.66
C GLN A 266 -12.60 9.97 7.32
N PHE A 267 -11.57 9.30 7.84
CA PHE A 267 -10.18 9.61 7.52
C PHE A 267 -9.90 9.46 6.02
N SER A 268 -10.35 8.36 5.41
CA SER A 268 -10.17 8.12 3.98
C SER A 268 -10.87 9.17 3.12
N SER A 269 -12.02 9.68 3.58
CA SER A 269 -12.77 10.71 2.85
C SER A 269 -12.00 12.02 2.68
N LEU A 270 -11.07 12.35 3.59
CA LEU A 270 -10.21 13.54 3.52
C LEU A 270 -9.32 13.56 2.26
N PHE A 271 -9.08 12.40 1.66
CA PHE A 271 -8.19 12.25 0.50
C PHE A 271 -8.95 11.92 -0.80
N MET A 272 -10.23 11.56 -0.69
CA MET A 272 -11.05 11.08 -1.81
C MET A 272 -11.71 12.21 -2.62
N GLU A 273 -11.85 13.42 -2.06
CA GLU A 273 -12.51 14.56 -2.74
C GLU A 273 -11.70 15.17 -3.91
N ASN A 274 -10.59 14.57 -4.33
CA ASN A 274 -9.69 15.12 -5.36
C ASN A 274 -9.44 14.21 -6.58
N PHE A 275 -10.36 13.29 -6.89
CA PHE A 275 -10.35 12.51 -8.13
C PHE A 275 -11.46 12.94 -9.10
#